data_AF-A0A4P6YXA2-F1
#
_entry.id   AF-A0A4P6YXA2-F1
#
_cell.length_a   1.000
_cell.length_b   1.000
_cell.length_c   1.000
_cell.angle_alpha   90.00
_cell.angle_beta   90.00
_cell.angle_gamma   90.00
#
_symmetry.space_group_name_H-M   'P 1'
#
loop_
_entity.id
_entity.type
_entity.pdbx_description
1 polymer ?
#
loop_
_entity_poly.entity_id
_entity_poly.type
_entity_poly.pdbx_seq_one_letter_code
_entity_poly.pdbx_strand_id
1 'polypeptide(L)'
;MGASGLKKIRSLGDGKATNKELTQVVESLRHQFKLEDLLEFVGLNRKTFYYNRARLNYDKYSEVKDLIKWLYAGSDETYGYRRIQDELFLFGYVDDETVRRIMRSSFHLTKESTEKSLRT
;
A
#
# COMPACT_ATOMS: atom_id res chain seq x y z
N MET A 1 -0.68 19.44 23.91
CA MET A 1 0.10 18.53 23.02
C MET A 1 0.41 19.30 21.75
N GLY A 2 1.66 19.76 21.61
CA GLY A 2 2.03 20.89 20.76
C GLY A 2 2.30 20.55 19.29
N ALA A 3 1.97 21.51 18.43
CA ALA A 3 2.44 21.91 17.08
C ALA A 3 3.32 21.00 16.19
N SER A 4 3.97 19.95 16.69
CA SER A 4 4.92 19.11 15.96
C SER A 4 4.24 18.21 14.91
N GLY A 5 3.05 17.66 15.22
CA GLY A 5 2.28 16.83 14.28
C GLY A 5 1.79 17.61 13.05
N LEU A 6 1.35 18.85 13.26
CA LEU A 6 0.79 19.70 12.19
C LEU A 6 1.86 20.11 11.16
N LYS A 7 3.10 20.40 11.59
CA LYS A 7 4.19 20.73 10.66
C LYS A 7 4.51 19.59 9.69
N LYS A 8 4.44 18.34 10.15
CA LYS A 8 4.69 17.16 9.30
C LYS A 8 3.58 16.99 8.26
N ILE A 9 2.34 17.27 8.63
CA ILE A 9 1.17 17.17 7.75
C ILE A 9 1.20 18.22 6.64
N ARG A 10 1.66 19.44 6.93
CA ARG A 10 1.82 20.48 5.89
C ARG A 10 2.82 20.06 4.82
N SER A 11 3.94 19.45 5.21
CA SER A 11 4.94 18.95 4.27
C SER A 11 4.46 17.83 3.34
N LEU A 12 3.36 17.15 3.70
CA LEU A 12 2.69 16.18 2.85
C LEU A 12 1.82 16.87 1.79
N GLY A 13 1.18 17.99 2.15
CA GLY A 13 0.38 18.83 1.24
C GLY A 13 1.20 19.62 0.22
N ASP A 14 2.51 19.80 0.44
CA ASP A 14 3.44 20.50 -0.47
C ASP A 14 3.77 19.72 -1.76
N GLY A 15 2.85 18.88 -2.24
CA GLY A 15 2.98 18.12 -3.50
C GLY A 15 3.77 16.82 -3.40
N LYS A 16 4.22 16.42 -2.19
CA LYS A 16 4.95 15.16 -1.98
C LYS A 16 4.05 13.97 -1.68
N ALA A 17 2.86 14.20 -1.11
CA ALA A 17 1.92 13.13 -0.79
C ALA A 17 0.74 13.07 -1.77
N THR A 18 0.26 11.86 -1.99
CA THR A 18 -0.90 11.58 -2.85
C THR A 18 -2.20 11.97 -2.16
N ASN A 19 -3.24 12.27 -2.94
CA ASN A 19 -4.59 12.52 -2.41
C ASN A 19 -5.09 11.38 -1.51
N LYS A 20 -4.66 10.13 -1.77
CA LYS A 20 -4.98 8.97 -0.96
C LYS A 20 -4.36 9.06 0.43
N GLU A 21 -3.06 9.35 0.50
CA GLU A 21 -2.33 9.52 1.77
C GLU A 21 -2.88 10.70 2.59
N LEU A 22 -3.14 11.83 1.94
CA LEU A 22 -3.78 12.98 2.60
C LEU A 22 -5.15 12.59 3.17
N THR A 23 -5.95 11.82 2.42
CA THR A 23 -7.26 11.35 2.90
C THR A 23 -7.11 10.41 4.10
N GLN A 24 -6.11 9.51 4.13
CA GLN A 24 -5.84 8.65 5.29
C GLN A 24 -5.47 9.44 6.55
N VAL A 25 -4.62 10.47 6.38
CA VAL A 25 -4.21 11.37 7.47
C VAL A 25 -5.42 12.15 8.01
N VAL A 26 -6.25 12.71 7.11
CA VAL A 26 -7.48 13.42 7.50
C VAL A 26 -8.45 12.48 8.22
N GLU A 27 -8.65 11.25 7.73
CA GLU A 27 -9.54 10.28 8.38
C GLU A 27 -9.05 9.90 9.79
N SER A 28 -7.73 9.80 10.00
CA SER A 28 -7.14 9.48 11.30
C SER A 28 -7.29 10.63 12.31
N LEU A 29 -7.31 11.88 11.83
CA LEU A 29 -7.38 13.09 12.67
C LEU A 29 -8.80 13.63 12.87
N ARG A 30 -9.78 13.13 12.11
CA ARG A 30 -11.19 13.58 12.16
C ARG A 30 -11.83 13.44 13.56
N HIS A 31 -11.27 12.59 14.40
CA HIS A 31 -11.76 12.37 15.77
C HIS A 31 -11.33 13.48 16.74
N GLN A 32 -10.30 14.26 16.37
CA GLN A 32 -9.70 15.29 17.23
C GLN A 32 -9.92 16.71 16.68
N PHE A 33 -10.12 16.85 15.36
CA PHE A 33 -10.25 18.14 14.68
C PHE A 33 -11.44 18.16 13.71
N LYS A 34 -11.96 19.35 13.42
CA LYS A 34 -13.02 19.53 12.42
C LYS A 34 -12.49 19.19 11.03
N LEU A 35 -13.34 18.55 10.23
CA LEU A 35 -12.97 18.12 8.87
C LEU A 35 -12.59 19.30 7.97
N GLU A 36 -13.31 20.42 8.06
CA GLU A 36 -13.08 21.60 7.23
C GLU A 36 -11.67 22.18 7.47
N ASP A 37 -11.29 22.36 8.74
CA ASP A 37 -9.98 22.83 9.15
C ASP A 37 -8.86 21.90 8.65
N LEU A 38 -9.08 20.58 8.73
CA LEU A 38 -8.12 19.58 8.24
C LEU A 38 -7.94 19.67 6.72
N LEU A 39 -9.03 19.78 5.97
CA LEU A 39 -9.02 19.84 4.51
C LEU A 39 -8.34 21.12 4.00
N GLU A 40 -8.61 22.26 4.63
CA GLU A 40 -7.93 23.51 4.32
C GLU A 40 -6.43 23.41 4.61
N PHE A 41 -6.06 22.81 5.75
CA PHE A 41 -4.68 22.66 6.15
C PHE A 41 -3.85 21.78 5.19
N VAL A 42 -4.44 20.73 4.62
CA VAL A 42 -3.77 19.86 3.64
C VAL A 42 -3.98 20.28 2.18
N GLY A 43 -4.79 21.32 1.92
CA GLY A 43 -5.13 21.74 0.55
C GLY A 43 -6.00 20.73 -0.22
N LEU A 44 -6.77 19.89 0.46
CA LEU A 44 -7.57 18.83 -0.16
C LEU A 44 -9.02 19.26 -0.35
N ASN A 45 -9.52 19.25 -1.59
CA ASN A 45 -10.92 19.57 -1.86
C ASN A 45 -11.86 18.52 -1.23
N ARG A 46 -12.97 18.97 -0.64
CA ARG A 46 -14.03 18.12 -0.05
C ARG A 46 -14.49 17.00 -0.99
N LYS A 47 -14.72 17.28 -2.27
CA LYS A 47 -15.13 16.27 -3.27
C LYS A 47 -14.05 15.21 -3.45
N THR A 48 -12.79 15.63 -3.53
CA THR A 48 -11.63 14.74 -3.62
C THR A 48 -11.49 13.88 -2.36
N PHE A 49 -11.71 14.47 -1.19
CA PHE A 49 -11.71 13.73 0.08
C PHE A 49 -12.78 12.63 0.07
N TYR A 50 -14.04 12.93 -0.20
CA TYR A 50 -15.10 11.91 -0.20
C TYR A 50 -14.87 10.84 -1.28
N TYR A 51 -14.38 11.24 -2.45
CA TYR A 51 -14.01 10.31 -3.52
C TYR A 51 -12.90 9.34 -3.09
N ASN A 52 -11.82 9.84 -2.50
CA ASN A 52 -10.72 9.00 -2.05
C ASN A 52 -11.12 8.20 -0.80
N ARG A 53 -11.92 8.76 0.10
CA ARG A 53 -12.45 8.11 1.30
C ARG A 53 -13.27 6.87 0.96
N ALA A 54 -14.15 6.97 -0.03
CA ALA A 54 -14.90 5.82 -0.52
C ALA A 54 -13.99 4.71 -1.09
N ARG A 55 -12.76 5.05 -1.47
CA ARG A 55 -11.76 4.14 -2.05
C ARG A 55 -10.59 3.85 -1.10
N LEU A 56 -10.66 4.31 0.15
CA LEU A 56 -9.55 4.19 1.10
C LEU A 56 -9.28 2.74 1.50
N ASN A 57 -10.27 1.86 1.40
CA ASN A 57 -10.18 0.49 1.91
C ASN A 57 -10.84 -0.54 1.00
N TYR A 58 -10.35 -0.67 -0.23
CA TYR A 58 -10.51 -1.93 -0.95
C TYR A 58 -9.26 -2.21 -1.76
N ASP A 59 -8.23 -2.73 -1.09
CA ASP A 59 -7.26 -3.53 -1.83
C ASP A 59 -7.98 -4.81 -2.23
N LYS A 60 -8.43 -4.85 -3.48
CA LYS A 60 -9.13 -6.00 -4.09
C LYS A 60 -8.42 -7.33 -3.85
N TYR A 61 -7.11 -7.28 -3.64
CA TYR A 61 -6.27 -8.45 -3.45
C TYR A 61 -5.61 -8.49 -2.06
N SER A 62 -6.15 -7.78 -1.07
CA SER A 62 -5.65 -7.80 0.33
C SER A 62 -5.57 -9.23 0.88
N GLU A 63 -6.68 -9.97 0.80
CA GLU A 63 -6.74 -11.37 1.26
C GLU A 63 -5.71 -12.26 0.53
N VAL A 64 -5.61 -12.12 -0.79
CA VAL A 64 -4.63 -12.86 -1.60
C VAL A 64 -3.20 -12.51 -1.21
N LYS A 65 -2.91 -11.23 -0.95
CA LYS A 65 -1.59 -10.79 -0.49
C LYS A 65 -1.24 -11.39 0.86
N ASP A 66 -2.18 -11.45 1.79
CA ASP A 66 -1.94 -11.99 3.13
C ASP A 66 -1.77 -13.51 3.09
N LEU A 67 -2.52 -14.22 2.25
CA LEU A 67 -2.29 -15.64 1.97
C LEU A 67 -0.92 -15.90 1.34
N ILE A 68 -0.51 -15.10 0.36
CA ILE A 68 0.82 -15.20 -0.25
C ILE A 68 1.90 -14.98 0.81
N LYS A 69 1.77 -13.97 1.70
CA LYS A 69 2.73 -13.75 2.79
C LYS A 69 2.82 -14.96 3.70
N TRP A 70 1.68 -15.54 4.08
CA TRP A 70 1.64 -16.70 4.97
C TRP A 70 2.30 -17.93 4.33
N LEU A 71 1.96 -18.24 3.07
CA LEU A 71 2.57 -19.34 2.32
C LEU A 71 4.07 -19.12 2.10
N TYR A 72 4.47 -17.91 1.76
CA TYR A 72 5.87 -17.57 1.53
C TYR A 72 6.69 -17.69 2.82
N ALA A 73 6.21 -17.15 3.95
CA ALA A 73 6.87 -17.27 5.25
C ALA A 73 6.91 -18.72 5.75
N GLY A 74 5.85 -19.51 5.54
CA GLY A 74 5.82 -20.93 5.89
C GLY A 74 6.76 -21.80 5.04
N SER A 75 7.26 -21.27 3.92
CA SER A 75 8.18 -21.94 3.01
C SER A 75 9.65 -21.54 3.17
N ASP A 76 10.00 -20.88 4.29
CA ASP A 76 11.31 -20.23 4.48
C ASP A 76 11.68 -19.29 3.34
N GLU A 77 10.68 -18.59 2.76
CA GLU A 77 10.86 -17.64 1.67
C GLU A 77 11.43 -18.26 0.37
N THR A 78 11.37 -19.59 0.23
CA THR A 78 11.93 -20.30 -0.93
C THR A 78 10.93 -20.50 -2.07
N TYR A 79 9.63 -20.35 -1.80
CA TYR A 79 8.60 -20.59 -2.80
C TYR A 79 8.53 -19.43 -3.80
N GLY A 80 8.84 -19.75 -5.06
CA GLY A 80 8.53 -18.89 -6.19
C GLY A 80 7.04 -18.93 -6.54
N TYR A 81 6.62 -18.05 -7.46
CA TYR A 81 5.19 -17.84 -7.74
C TYR A 81 4.42 -19.09 -8.17
N ARG A 82 5.07 -20.05 -8.85
CA ARG A 82 4.42 -21.29 -9.27
C ARG A 82 3.97 -22.15 -8.09
N ARG A 83 4.82 -22.31 -7.06
CA ARG A 83 4.46 -23.06 -5.86
C ARG A 83 3.37 -22.34 -5.04
N ILE A 84 3.46 -21.02 -4.96
CA ILE A 84 2.43 -20.19 -4.33
C ILE A 84 1.10 -20.28 -5.08
N GLN A 85 1.12 -20.34 -6.42
CA GLN A 85 -0.06 -20.51 -7.25
C GLN A 85 -0.75 -21.86 -6.99
N ASP A 86 0.01 -22.95 -6.89
CA ASP A 86 -0.54 -24.29 -6.61
C ASP A 86 -1.27 -24.31 -5.25
N GLU A 87 -0.68 -23.69 -4.23
CA GLU A 87 -1.31 -23.54 -2.90
C GLU A 87 -2.55 -22.66 -2.96
N LEU A 88 -2.49 -21.51 -3.66
CA LEU A 88 -3.64 -20.62 -3.84
C LEU A 88 -4.79 -21.26 -4.63
N PHE A 89 -4.49 -22.21 -5.52
CA PHE A 89 -5.50 -22.98 -6.23
C PHE A 89 -6.33 -23.86 -5.26
N LEU A 90 -5.71 -24.41 -4.22
CA LEU A 90 -6.41 -25.14 -3.16
C LEU A 90 -7.37 -24.23 -2.37
N PHE A 91 -7.07 -22.93 -2.29
CA PHE A 91 -7.92 -21.91 -1.69
C PHE A 91 -8.96 -21.31 -2.66
N GLY A 92 -9.06 -21.81 -3.89
CA GLY A 92 -10.06 -21.38 -4.88
C GLY A 92 -9.67 -20.16 -5.71
N TYR A 93 -8.41 -19.73 -5.70
CA TYR A 93 -7.92 -18.65 -6.56
C TYR A 93 -7.35 -19.21 -7.87
N VAL A 94 -7.75 -18.61 -9.00
CA VAL A 94 -7.51 -19.20 -10.34
C VAL A 94 -6.56 -18.38 -11.21
N ASP A 95 -6.40 -17.08 -10.95
CA ASP A 95 -5.68 -16.18 -11.85
C ASP A 95 -4.17 -16.13 -11.58
N ASP A 96 -3.42 -16.95 -12.33
CA ASP A 96 -1.94 -17.01 -12.35
C ASP A 96 -1.29 -15.63 -12.52
N GLU A 97 -1.80 -14.82 -13.44
CA GLU A 97 -1.18 -13.53 -13.77
C GLU A 97 -1.36 -12.53 -12.62
N THR A 98 -2.47 -12.61 -11.90
CA THR A 98 -2.67 -11.82 -10.68
C THR A 98 -1.72 -12.23 -9.58
N VAL A 99 -1.50 -13.54 -9.35
CA VAL A 99 -0.53 -14.03 -8.36
C VAL A 99 0.89 -13.57 -8.72
N ARG A 100 1.31 -13.76 -9.97
CA ARG A 100 2.61 -13.32 -10.48
C ARG A 100 2.81 -11.81 -10.30
N ARG A 101 1.81 -11.00 -10.65
CA ARG A 101 1.85 -9.53 -10.50
C ARG A 101 1.89 -9.11 -9.03
N ILE A 102 1.07 -9.72 -8.17
CA ILE A 102 1.06 -9.42 -6.74
C ILE A 102 2.40 -9.77 -6.11
N MET A 103 2.94 -10.94 -6.45
CA MET A 103 4.26 -11.36 -5.99
C MET A 103 5.29 -10.35 -6.46
N ARG A 104 5.44 -10.07 -7.76
CA ARG A 104 6.40 -9.09 -8.28
C ARG A 104 6.28 -7.69 -7.64
N SER A 105 5.06 -7.22 -7.39
CA SER A 105 4.80 -5.88 -6.85
C SER A 105 4.95 -5.76 -5.34
N SER A 106 4.70 -6.83 -4.59
CA SER A 106 4.61 -6.79 -3.11
C SER A 106 5.79 -7.51 -2.45
N PHE A 107 6.46 -8.39 -3.19
CA PHE A 107 7.60 -9.19 -2.77
C PHE A 107 8.63 -9.01 -3.88
N HIS A 108 9.82 -8.49 -3.61
CA HIS A 108 10.82 -8.21 -4.64
C HIS A 108 11.41 -9.52 -5.23
N LEU A 109 10.59 -10.32 -5.91
CA LEU A 109 10.85 -11.68 -6.38
C LEU A 109 11.10 -11.74 -7.88
N THR A 110 11.74 -10.69 -8.40
CA THR A 110 12.48 -10.78 -9.65
C THR A 110 13.87 -10.22 -9.38
N LYS A 111 14.85 -11.12 -9.26
CA LYS A 111 16.21 -10.75 -9.67
C LYS A 111 16.13 -10.47 -11.17
N GLU A 112 15.96 -9.21 -11.54
CA GLU A 112 16.51 -8.74 -12.81
C GLU A 112 17.91 -8.18 -12.51
N SER A 113 18.85 -8.63 -13.31
CA SER A 113 20.31 -8.56 -13.16
C SER A 113 20.91 -7.16 -13.30
N THR A 114 22.22 -7.09 -12.97
CA THR A 114 23.24 -6.08 -13.33
C THR A 114 23.31 -4.76 -12.56
N GLU A 115 24.15 -4.72 -11.52
CA GLU A 115 25.29 -3.78 -11.40
C GLU A 115 26.11 -4.07 -10.12
N LYS A 116 27.13 -4.94 -10.24
CA LYS A 116 28.42 -4.76 -9.56
C LYS A 116 29.51 -5.59 -10.24
N SER A 117 29.71 -5.31 -11.53
CA SER A 117 31.07 -5.31 -12.06
C SER A 117 31.78 -4.10 -11.43
N LEU A 118 33.08 -4.24 -11.15
CA LEU A 118 33.96 -3.29 -10.45
C LEU A 118 33.86 -3.29 -8.91
N ARG A 119 34.57 -4.26 -8.32
CA ARG A 119 35.58 -4.04 -7.26
C ARG A 119 36.34 -5.35 -7.05
N THR A 120 37.32 -5.58 -7.92
CA THR A 120 38.68 -5.98 -7.51
C THR A 120 39.64 -5.13 -8.31
#